data_AF-A0A5M6D1X2-F1
#
_entry.id   AF-A0A5M6D1X2-F1
#
_cell.length_a   1.000
_cell.length_b   1.000
_cell.length_c   1.000
_cell.angle_alpha   90.00
_cell.angle_beta   90.00
_cell.angle_gamma   90.00
#
_symmetry.space_group_name_H-M   'P 1'
#
loop_
_entity.id
_entity.type
_entity.pdbx_description
1 polymer ?
#
loop_
_entity_poly.entity_id
_entity_poly.type
_entity_poly.pdbx_seq_one_letter_code
_entity_poly.pdbx_strand_id
1 'polypeptide(L)'
;MAKKNFSGGLGKLLQSTTENAEQEEVQEANEAVEPTKFPERRTTFVIREDYLDKISAIAYWDRTLLKDQINAALSAYIEEYEKKNGEIKVAPPKRK
;
A
#
# COMPACT_ATOMS: atom_id res chain seq x y z
N MET A 1 -36.31 21.08 -40.77
CA MET A 1 -35.89 21.14 -39.36
C MET A 1 -34.54 20.47 -39.21
N ALA A 2 -33.47 21.24 -39.01
CA ALA A 2 -32.13 20.70 -38.85
C ALA A 2 -31.98 20.10 -37.45
N LYS A 3 -31.78 18.77 -37.35
CA LYS A 3 -31.39 18.11 -36.11
C LYS A 3 -29.97 18.53 -35.79
N LYS A 4 -29.81 19.46 -34.83
CA LYS A 4 -28.49 19.84 -34.31
C LYS A 4 -27.97 18.70 -33.45
N ASN A 5 -26.98 17.98 -33.97
CA ASN A 5 -26.23 16.99 -33.20
C ASN A 5 -25.13 17.74 -32.44
N PHE A 6 -25.20 17.71 -31.11
CA PHE A 6 -24.18 18.27 -30.24
C PHE A 6 -22.92 17.39 -30.28
N SER A 7 -21.96 17.71 -31.14
CA SER A 7 -20.65 17.02 -31.19
C SER A 7 -19.61 17.67 -30.27
N GLY A 8 -20.05 18.27 -29.16
CA GLY A 8 -19.21 19.04 -28.23
C GLY A 8 -18.99 18.36 -26.87
N GLY A 9 -19.32 17.08 -26.72
CA GLY A 9 -19.10 16.35 -25.48
C GLY A 9 -17.68 15.79 -25.41
N LEU A 10 -16.97 16.10 -24.32
CA LEU A 10 -15.75 15.49 -23.73
C LEU A 10 -14.62 14.97 -24.65
N GLY A 11 -14.92 14.21 -25.70
CA GLY A 11 -13.96 13.73 -26.69
C GLY A 11 -13.14 14.84 -27.34
N LYS A 12 -13.72 16.03 -27.60
CA LYS A 12 -12.95 17.16 -28.17
C LYS A 12 -11.96 17.79 -27.18
N LEU A 13 -12.16 17.60 -25.86
CA LEU A 13 -11.21 18.01 -24.82
C LEU A 13 -10.09 16.98 -24.63
N LEU A 14 -10.39 15.70 -24.89
CA LEU A 14 -9.46 14.58 -24.78
C LEU A 14 -8.63 14.36 -26.06
N GLN A 15 -9.12 14.83 -27.22
CA GLN A 15 -8.53 14.56 -28.54
C GLN A 15 -7.57 15.65 -29.04
N SER A 16 -6.95 16.42 -28.14
CA SER A 16 -5.78 17.23 -28.49
C SER A 16 -4.45 16.47 -28.35
N THR A 17 -4.46 15.17 -28.04
CA THR A 17 -3.22 14.41 -27.78
C THR A 17 -3.15 13.02 -28.42
N THR A 18 -3.93 12.72 -29.46
CA THR A 18 -3.85 11.40 -30.11
C THR A 18 -3.70 11.52 -31.62
N GLU A 19 -2.51 11.91 -32.04
CA GLU A 19 -1.85 11.36 -33.23
C GLU A 19 -0.54 10.73 -32.71
N ASN A 20 -0.35 9.44 -32.97
CA ASN A 20 0.65 8.50 -32.40
C ASN A 20 0.21 7.75 -31.14
N ALA A 21 -0.71 6.80 -31.32
CA ALA A 21 -0.92 5.70 -30.37
C ALA A 21 -0.40 4.41 -31.02
N GLU A 22 0.92 4.20 -30.94
CA GLU A 22 1.50 2.87 -31.04
C GLU A 22 1.04 2.07 -29.80
N GLN A 23 0.75 0.79 -29.99
CA GLN A 23 0.24 -0.09 -28.96
C GLN A 23 1.36 -0.35 -27.92
N GLU A 24 1.37 0.40 -26.84
CA GLU A 24 2.21 0.11 -25.68
C GLU A 24 1.48 -0.86 -24.74
N GLU A 25 2.19 -1.94 -24.39
CA GLU A 25 1.89 -2.87 -23.31
C GLU A 25 1.38 -2.12 -22.07
N VAL A 26 0.32 -2.64 -21.45
CA VAL A 26 -0.18 -2.14 -20.16
C VAL A 26 0.90 -2.43 -19.11
N GLN A 27 1.83 -1.51 -18.95
CA GLN A 27 2.78 -1.50 -17.85
C GLN A 27 1.97 -1.37 -16.56
N GLU A 28 2.24 -2.28 -15.63
CA GLU A 28 1.68 -2.28 -14.28
C GLU A 28 1.70 -0.86 -13.71
N ALA A 29 0.57 -0.45 -13.12
CA ALA A 29 0.45 0.84 -12.47
C ALA A 29 1.64 1.05 -11.54
N ASN A 30 2.55 1.94 -11.94
CA ASN A 30 3.70 2.35 -11.15
C ASN A 30 3.18 2.75 -9.77
N GLU A 31 3.44 1.90 -8.80
CA GLU A 31 3.17 2.20 -7.41
C GLU A 31 3.96 3.46 -7.10
N ALA A 32 3.26 4.53 -6.74
CA ALA A 32 3.89 5.71 -6.18
C ALA A 32 4.52 5.28 -4.84
N VAL A 33 5.73 4.74 -4.91
CA VAL A 33 6.55 4.42 -3.74
C VAL A 33 6.98 5.77 -3.18
N GLU A 34 6.17 6.31 -2.26
CA GLU A 34 6.68 7.35 -1.38
C GLU A 34 7.99 6.84 -0.76
N PRO A 35 9.08 7.63 -0.76
CA PRO A 35 10.34 7.17 -0.22
C PRO A 35 10.21 6.96 1.29
N THR A 36 9.90 5.74 1.70
CA THR A 36 9.91 5.33 3.10
C THR A 36 11.36 5.29 3.57
N LYS A 37 11.61 5.78 4.79
CA LYS A 37 12.97 5.83 5.38
C LYS A 37 13.61 4.45 5.56
N PHE A 38 12.82 3.38 5.46
CA PHE A 38 13.22 2.00 5.68
C PHE A 38 12.65 1.09 4.58
N PRO A 39 13.32 -0.04 4.29
CA PRO A 39 12.80 -1.03 3.36
C PRO A 39 11.53 -1.68 3.94
N GLU A 40 10.40 -1.49 3.29
CA GLU A 40 9.14 -2.17 3.62
C GLU A 40 9.05 -3.51 2.88
N ARG A 41 8.45 -4.52 3.52
CA ARG A 41 8.17 -5.83 2.90
C ARG A 41 6.70 -6.17 3.08
N ARG A 42 6.01 -6.46 1.97
CA ARG A 42 4.63 -7.01 2.00
C ARG A 42 4.64 -8.47 2.38
N THR A 43 3.73 -8.85 3.27
CA THR A 43 3.53 -10.24 3.67
C THR A 43 2.08 -10.46 4.08
N THR A 44 1.61 -11.69 3.98
CA THR A 44 0.26 -12.09 4.41
C THR A 44 0.39 -12.95 5.65
N PHE A 45 -0.33 -12.60 6.70
CA PHE A 45 -0.38 -13.36 7.94
C PHE A 45 -1.83 -13.66 8.32
N VAL A 46 -2.01 -14.68 9.16
CA VAL A 46 -3.31 -15.00 9.77
C VAL A 46 -3.28 -14.45 11.20
N ILE A 47 -4.16 -13.51 11.51
CA ILE A 47 -4.32 -12.90 12.85
C ILE A 47 -5.75 -13.16 13.33
N ARG A 48 -5.93 -13.13 14.66
CA ARG A 48 -7.27 -13.17 15.27
C ARG A 48 -8.10 -11.96 14.84
N GLU A 49 -9.33 -12.22 14.41
CA GLU A 49 -10.26 -11.21 13.91
C GLU A 49 -10.51 -10.07 14.91
N ASP A 50 -10.74 -10.42 16.18
CA ASP A 50 -11.00 -9.45 17.25
C ASP A 50 -9.84 -8.47 17.49
N TYR A 51 -8.61 -8.86 17.15
CA TYR A 51 -7.43 -8.00 17.28
C TYR A 51 -7.31 -7.04 16.11
N LEU A 52 -7.61 -7.51 14.90
CA LEU A 52 -7.61 -6.68 13.71
C LEU A 52 -8.66 -5.58 13.83
N ASP A 53 -9.86 -5.88 14.32
CA ASP A 53 -10.93 -4.91 14.52
C ASP A 53 -10.53 -3.79 15.50
N LYS A 54 -9.94 -4.17 16.63
CA LYS A 54 -9.49 -3.22 17.65
C LYS A 54 -8.37 -2.32 17.13
N ILE A 55 -7.37 -2.88 16.45
CA ILE A 55 -6.25 -2.08 15.91
C ILE A 55 -6.75 -1.17 14.78
N SER A 56 -7.68 -1.65 13.94
CA SER A 56 -8.30 -0.84 12.89
C SER A 56 -9.09 0.34 13.47
N ALA A 57 -9.81 0.12 14.56
CA ALA A 57 -10.51 1.19 15.28
C ALA A 57 -9.52 2.22 15.84
N ILE A 58 -8.42 1.77 16.48
CA ILE A 58 -7.36 2.68 16.99
C ILE A 58 -6.80 3.52 15.83
N ALA A 59 -6.40 2.87 14.74
CA ALA A 59 -5.84 3.56 13.57
C ALA A 59 -6.81 4.60 12.99
N TYR A 60 -8.11 4.28 12.96
CA TYR A 60 -9.15 5.18 12.51
C TYR A 60 -9.27 6.45 13.37
N TRP A 61 -9.33 6.27 14.70
CA TRP A 61 -9.48 7.39 15.64
C TRP A 61 -8.22 8.26 15.72
N ASP A 62 -7.04 7.64 15.66
CA ASP A 62 -5.76 8.34 15.74
C ASP A 62 -5.33 8.97 14.40
N ARG A 63 -6.10 8.76 13.32
CA ARG A 63 -5.78 9.22 11.95
C ARG A 63 -4.41 8.72 11.47
N THR A 64 -4.05 7.51 11.86
CA THR A 64 -2.79 6.85 11.48
C THR A 64 -3.03 5.68 10.53
N LEU A 65 -2.01 5.26 9.78
CA LEU A 65 -2.12 4.07 8.95
C LEU A 65 -2.10 2.82 9.82
N LEU A 66 -2.87 1.81 9.41
CA LEU A 66 -2.88 0.50 10.09
C LEU A 66 -1.48 -0.13 10.16
N LYS A 67 -0.68 0.02 9.09
CA LYS A 67 0.69 -0.47 9.05
C LYS A 67 1.59 0.18 10.10
N ASP A 68 1.37 1.45 10.42
CA ASP A 68 2.19 2.18 11.40
C ASP A 68 1.89 1.68 12.81
N GLN A 69 0.62 1.43 13.12
CA GLN A 69 0.23 0.84 14.41
C GLN A 69 0.74 -0.58 14.58
N ILE A 70 0.69 -1.39 13.53
CA ILE A 70 1.26 -2.75 13.55
C ILE A 70 2.78 -2.67 13.74
N ASN A 71 3.48 -1.80 13.01
CA ASN A 71 4.92 -1.62 13.14
C ASN A 71 5.32 -1.16 14.55
N ALA A 72 4.58 -0.22 15.14
CA ALA A 72 4.82 0.25 16.51
C ALA A 72 4.64 -0.89 17.54
N ALA A 73 3.57 -1.69 17.40
CA ALA A 73 3.33 -2.84 18.26
C ALA A 73 4.43 -3.91 18.13
N LEU A 74 4.88 -4.18 16.90
CA LEU A 74 5.98 -5.11 16.64
C LEU A 74 7.31 -4.61 17.22
N SER A 75 7.62 -3.32 17.06
CA SER A 75 8.82 -2.71 17.64
C SER A 75 8.83 -2.84 19.16
N ALA A 76 7.72 -2.51 19.81
CA ALA A 76 7.59 -2.61 21.26
C ALA A 76 7.80 -4.06 21.75
N TYR A 77 7.23 -5.04 21.04
CA TYR A 77 7.42 -6.46 21.36
C TYR A 77 8.89 -6.91 21.20
N ILE A 78 9.56 -6.49 20.11
CA ILE A 78 10.97 -6.82 19.86
C ILE A 78 11.85 -6.22 20.96
N GLU A 79 11.67 -4.94 21.28
CA GLU A 79 12.44 -4.26 22.34
C GLU A 79 12.23 -4.92 23.71
N GLU A 80 10.99 -5.30 24.03
CA GLU A 80 10.70 -6.00 25.29
C GLU A 80 11.37 -7.38 25.34
N TYR A 81 11.37 -8.10 24.21
CA TYR A 81 12.03 -9.38 24.09
C TYR A 81 13.55 -9.25 24.25
N GLU A 82 14.17 -8.28 23.58
CA GLU A 82 15.61 -8.04 23.64
C GLU A 82 16.06 -7.63 25.05
N LYS A 83 15.27 -6.80 25.75
CA LYS A 83 15.52 -6.43 27.15
C LYS A 83 15.51 -7.64 28.09
N LYS A 84 14.67 -8.64 27.81
CA LYS A 84 14.50 -9.83 28.66
C LYS A 84 15.49 -10.96 28.33
N ASN A 85 15.78 -11.16 27.05
CA ASN A 85 16.47 -12.36 26.56
C ASN A 85 17.83 -12.08 25.91
N GLY A 86 18.20 -10.80 25.77
CA GLY A 86 19.38 -10.38 25.01
C GLY A 86 19.12 -10.36 23.51
N GLU A 87 20.20 -10.21 22.73
CA GLU A 87 20.12 -10.06 21.27
C GLU A 87 19.39 -11.22 20.59
N ILE A 88 18.50 -10.90 19.65
CA ILE A 88 17.75 -11.89 18.88
C ILE A 88 18.71 -12.65 17.96
N LYS A 89 18.85 -13.95 18.21
CA LYS A 89 19.62 -14.85 17.35
C LYS A 89 18.93 -15.02 16.00
N VAL A 90 19.66 -14.78 14.91
CA VAL A 90 19.14 -14.95 13.55
C VAL A 90 18.76 -16.41 13.32
N ALA A 91 17.52 -16.65 12.87
CA ALA A 91 17.07 -17.99 12.53
C ALA A 91 17.91 -18.57 11.37
N PRO A 92 18.24 -19.87 11.40
CA PRO A 92 18.99 -20.48 10.31
C PRO A 92 18.23 -20.33 8.98
N PRO A 93 18.94 -20.16 7.85
CA PRO A 93 18.29 -20.02 6.55
C PRO A 93 17.45 -21.27 6.26
N LYS A 94 16.18 -21.08 5.89
CA LYS A 94 15.33 -22.19 5.46
C LYS A 94 16.00 -22.84 4.25
N ARG A 95 16.26 -24.16 4.34
CA ARG A 95 16.68 -24.95 3.17
C ARG A 95 15.54 -24.89 2.15
N LYS A 96 15.88 -24.56 0.89
CA LYS A 96 14.94 -24.49 -0.23
C LYS A 96 14.37 -25.87 -0.54
#